data_AF-A0A1Y1NGS0-F1
#
_entry.id   AF-A0A1Y1NGS0-F1
#
_cell.length_a   1.000
_cell.length_b   1.000
_cell.length_c   1.000
_cell.angle_alpha   90.00
_cell.angle_beta   90.00
_cell.angle_gamma   90.00
#
_symmetry.space_group_name_H-M   'P 1'
#
loop_
_entity.id
_entity.type
_entity.pdbx_description
1 polymer ?
#
loop_
_entity_poly.entity_id
_entity_poly.type
_entity_poly.pdbx_seq_one_letter_code
_entity_poly.pdbx_strand_id
1 'polypeptide(L)'
;HFFTTLIRENIASREQNGIIRPDMLHLLIEARKGRLNFDKAVEDTEFTAIEGVADRKEEKRKKEQLTDMDITAQALIFFFAGFDSVSTLMCFMAHELAINADIQERLQHEVDDTMRQCEGNITYQA
;
A
#
# COMPACT_ATOMS: atom_id res chain seq x y z
N HIS A 1 -5.35 16.77 10.81
CA HIS A 1 -5.62 15.52 10.05
C HIS A 1 -4.30 14.84 9.69
N PHE A 2 -3.86 13.86 10.49
CA PHE A 2 -2.57 13.17 10.29
C PHE A 2 -2.50 12.46 8.93
N PHE A 3 -3.47 11.59 8.63
CA PHE A 3 -3.44 10.75 7.42
C PHE A 3 -3.49 11.56 6.11
N THR A 4 -4.34 12.58 6.03
CA THR A 4 -4.42 13.49 4.88
C THR A 4 -3.10 14.24 4.65
N THR A 5 -2.43 14.65 5.73
CA THR A 5 -1.14 15.35 5.64
C THR A 5 -0.06 14.39 5.15
N LEU A 6 0.00 13.19 5.73
CA LEU A 6 0.96 12.14 5.35
C LEU A 6 0.86 11.74 3.87
N ILE A 7 -0.37 11.52 3.38
CA ILE A 7 -0.60 11.14 1.98
C ILE A 7 -0.24 12.30 1.04
N ARG A 8 -0.65 13.53 1.37
CA ARG A 8 -0.31 14.72 0.57
C ARG A 8 1.21 14.94 0.50
N GLU A 9 1.90 14.84 1.62
CA GLU A 9 3.37 14.96 1.67
C GLU A 9 4.06 13.84 0.88
N ASN A 10 3.55 12.61 0.97
CA ASN A 10 4.07 11.50 0.17
C ASN A 10 3.89 11.73 -1.33
N ILE A 11 2.71 12.17 -1.76
CA ILE A 11 2.43 12.50 -3.17
C ILE A 11 3.39 13.60 -3.63
N ALA A 12 3.49 14.70 -2.88
CA ALA A 12 4.34 15.83 -3.22
C ALA A 12 5.82 15.44 -3.30
N SER A 13 6.33 14.68 -2.31
CA SER A 13 7.71 14.21 -2.28
C SER A 13 8.02 13.31 -3.48
N ARG A 14 7.09 12.42 -3.86
CA ARG A 14 7.27 11.52 -5.00
C ARG A 14 7.29 12.27 -6.32
N GLU A 15 6.42 13.27 -6.49
CA GLU A 15 6.37 14.08 -7.71
C GLU A 15 7.57 15.00 -7.86
N GLN A 16 8.02 15.62 -6.77
CA GLN A 16 9.19 16.52 -6.77
C GLN A 16 10.50 15.78 -7.03
N ASN A 17 10.67 14.61 -6.41
CA ASN A 17 11.89 13.83 -6.51
C ASN A 17 11.87 12.80 -7.65
N GLY A 18 10.79 12.73 -8.43
CA GLY A 18 10.65 11.73 -9.50
C GLY A 18 10.66 10.29 -9.00
N ILE A 19 10.19 10.03 -7.78
CA ILE A 19 10.24 8.70 -7.16
C ILE A 19 9.13 7.82 -7.75
N ILE A 20 9.54 6.78 -8.47
CA ILE A 20 8.66 5.71 -8.96
C ILE A 20 8.74 4.54 -7.98
N ARG A 21 7.60 4.21 -7.37
CA ARG A 21 7.45 2.98 -6.57
C ARG A 21 6.25 2.24 -7.14
N PRO A 22 6.37 0.99 -7.58
CA PRO A 22 5.24 0.23 -8.11
C PRO A 22 4.30 -0.20 -6.97
N ASP A 23 3.64 0.78 -6.34
CA ASP A 23 2.70 0.64 -5.23
C ASP A 23 1.34 1.28 -5.59
N MET A 24 0.31 1.00 -4.78
CA MET A 24 -1.05 1.51 -5.02
C MET A 24 -1.12 3.04 -5.07
N LEU A 25 -0.32 3.74 -4.25
CA LEU A 25 -0.32 5.20 -4.24
C LEU A 25 0.26 5.75 -5.56
N HIS A 26 1.29 5.12 -6.11
CA HIS A 26 1.82 5.46 -7.43
C HIS A 26 0.83 5.17 -8.56
N LEU A 27 0.09 4.05 -8.48
CA LEU A 27 -0.99 3.75 -9.43
C LEU A 27 -2.05 4.86 -9.43
N LEU A 28 -2.48 5.34 -8.26
CA LEU A 28 -3.44 6.44 -8.14
C LEU A 28 -2.89 7.78 -8.65
N ILE A 29 -1.60 8.05 -8.46
CA ILE A 29 -0.93 9.24 -9.02
C ILE A 29 -0.90 9.18 -10.55
N GLU A 30 -0.60 8.03 -11.15
CA GLU A 30 -0.62 7.88 -12.62
C GLU A 30 -2.04 7.86 -13.19
N ALA A 31 -3.02 7.35 -12.43
CA ALA A 31 -4.45 7.46 -12.75
C ALA A 31 -4.88 8.93 -12.86
N ARG A 32 -4.48 9.75 -11.87
CA ARG A 32 -4.72 11.20 -11.84
C ARG A 32 -4.10 11.91 -13.04
N LYS A 33 -2.89 11.51 -13.46
CA LYS A 33 -2.20 12.05 -14.65
C LYS A 33 -2.78 11.54 -15.98
N GLY A 34 -3.72 10.60 -15.95
CA GLY A 34 -4.31 9.98 -17.14
C GLY A 34 -3.34 9.09 -17.90
N ARG A 35 -2.32 8.55 -17.23
CA ARG A 35 -1.22 7.73 -17.78
C ARG A 35 -1.34 6.24 -17.44
N LEU A 36 -2.53 5.78 -17.07
CA LEU A 36 -2.74 4.39 -16.70
C LEU A 36 -2.76 3.52 -17.95
N ASN A 37 -1.60 3.00 -18.33
CA ASN A 37 -1.47 1.97 -19.35
C ASN A 37 -1.74 0.62 -18.68
N PHE A 38 -2.94 0.06 -18.85
CA PHE A 38 -3.24 -1.31 -18.46
C PHE A 38 -2.55 -2.28 -19.44
N ASP A 39 -1.22 -2.30 -19.48
CA ASP A 39 -0.49 -3.36 -20.16
C ASP A 39 -0.49 -4.59 -19.26
N LYS A 40 -1.48 -5.47 -19.51
CA LYS A 40 -1.53 -6.91 -19.19
C LYS A 40 -0.80 -7.33 -17.91
N ALA A 41 -1.44 -7.15 -16.76
CA ALA A 41 -1.23 -8.03 -15.61
C ALA A 41 -2.44 -8.00 -14.67
N VAL A 42 -2.92 -9.21 -14.35
CA VAL A 42 -3.90 -9.59 -13.33
C VAL A 42 -5.37 -9.46 -13.75
N GLU A 43 -5.89 -10.58 -14.24
CA GLU A 43 -7.30 -10.85 -14.55
C GLU A 43 -8.21 -10.96 -13.31
N ASP A 44 -7.67 -10.94 -12.07
CA ASP A 44 -8.44 -11.26 -10.86
C ASP A 44 -8.30 -10.21 -9.73
N THR A 45 -8.63 -8.94 -9.98
CA THR A 45 -8.97 -8.01 -8.88
C THR A 45 -10.31 -7.33 -9.12
N GLU A 46 -11.36 -8.16 -9.03
CA GLU A 46 -12.78 -7.78 -8.94
C GLU A 46 -13.05 -6.71 -7.85
N PHE A 47 -12.12 -6.54 -6.89
CA PHE A 47 -12.26 -5.57 -5.80
C PHE A 47 -11.99 -4.09 -6.18
N THR A 48 -11.37 -3.79 -7.31
CA THR A 48 -11.13 -2.38 -7.73
C THR A 48 -12.08 -1.88 -8.82
N ALA A 49 -12.83 -2.79 -9.44
CA ALA A 49 -13.86 -2.46 -10.40
C ALA A 49 -15.19 -2.22 -9.66
N ILE A 50 -15.38 -1.00 -9.15
CA ILE A 50 -16.76 -0.54 -8.91
C ILE A 50 -17.47 -0.61 -10.27
N GLU A 51 -18.56 -1.37 -10.27
CA GLU A 51 -19.34 -1.82 -11.41
C GLU A 51 -19.61 -0.75 -12.46
N GLY A 52 -19.63 -1.21 -13.71
CA GLY A 52 -19.83 -0.40 -14.89
C GLY A 52 -21.16 0.34 -14.87
N VAL A 53 -21.08 1.67 -14.91
CA VAL A 53 -22.12 2.48 -15.56
C VAL A 53 -21.83 2.48 -17.08
N ALA A 54 -21.99 1.31 -17.68
CA ALA A 54 -22.07 1.15 -19.13
C ALA A 54 -23.54 1.35 -19.55
N ASP A 55 -23.92 2.62 -19.70
CA ASP A 55 -24.76 3.16 -20.78
C ASP A 55 -25.42 4.47 -20.36
N ARG A 56 -24.77 5.58 -20.72
CA ARG A 56 -25.48 6.76 -21.25
C ARG A 56 -24.50 7.77 -21.84
N LYS A 57 -24.58 7.85 -23.17
CA LYS A 57 -24.35 8.98 -24.09
C LYS A 57 -23.06 9.79 -23.97
N GLU A 58 -22.41 9.91 -25.13
CA GLU A 58 -21.36 10.86 -25.48
C GLU A 58 -21.78 12.30 -25.15
N GLU A 59 -21.47 12.77 -23.95
CA GLU A 59 -21.25 14.18 -23.68
C GLU A 59 -19.88 14.31 -23.03
N LYS A 60 -19.10 15.29 -23.50
CA LYS A 60 -17.71 15.56 -23.11
C LYS A 60 -17.49 15.37 -21.60
N ARG A 61 -17.07 14.17 -21.17
CA ARG A 61 -16.58 13.94 -19.82
C ARG A 61 -15.37 14.83 -19.67
N LYS A 62 -15.52 15.97 -18.99
CA LYS A 62 -14.39 16.54 -18.25
C LYS A 62 -13.85 15.36 -17.46
N LYS A 63 -12.65 14.89 -17.78
CA LYS A 63 -11.98 13.88 -16.96
C LYS A 63 -11.87 14.52 -15.58
N GLU A 64 -12.80 14.20 -14.67
CA GLU A 64 -12.69 14.60 -13.28
C GLU A 64 -11.38 14.00 -12.80
N GLN A 65 -10.41 14.88 -12.56
CA GLN A 65 -9.10 14.47 -12.08
C GLN A 65 -9.27 14.07 -10.63
N LEU A 66 -8.72 12.89 -10.29
CA LEU A 66 -8.71 12.39 -8.92
C LEU A 66 -8.05 13.43 -8.00
N THR A 67 -8.77 13.87 -6.97
CA THR A 67 -8.25 14.87 -6.02
C THR A 67 -7.36 14.19 -4.98
N ASP A 68 -6.52 14.97 -4.29
CA ASP A 68 -5.74 14.45 -3.14
C ASP A 68 -6.64 13.81 -2.08
N MET A 69 -7.86 14.33 -1.90
CA MET A 69 -8.82 13.78 -0.96
C MET A 69 -9.35 12.43 -1.43
N ASP A 70 -9.59 12.24 -2.73
CA ASP A 70 -10.00 10.95 -3.28
C ASP A 70 -8.88 9.91 -3.15
N ILE A 71 -7.63 10.30 -3.45
CA ILE A 71 -6.45 9.43 -3.26
C ILE A 71 -6.32 9.05 -1.77
N THR A 72 -6.49 10.02 -0.87
CA THR A 72 -6.43 9.79 0.58
C THR A 72 -7.54 8.84 1.03
N ALA A 73 -8.77 9.02 0.54
CA ALA A 73 -9.90 8.17 0.88
C ALA A 73 -9.67 6.72 0.42
N GLN A 74 -9.17 6.52 -0.81
CA GLN A 74 -8.82 5.19 -1.30
C GLN A 74 -7.70 4.55 -0.48
N ALA A 75 -6.64 5.30 -0.15
CA ALA A 75 -5.56 4.81 0.70
C ALA A 75 -6.05 4.40 2.11
N LEU A 76 -7.04 5.10 2.66
CA LEU A 76 -7.65 4.73 3.95
C LEU A 76 -8.44 3.41 3.87
N ILE A 77 -9.22 3.20 2.81
CA ILE A 77 -9.98 1.95 2.64
C ILE A 77 -9.03 0.75 2.59
N PHE A 78 -7.96 0.83 1.81
CA PHE A 78 -6.94 -0.22 1.74
C PHE A 78 -6.23 -0.43 3.09
N PHE A 79 -5.92 0.64 3.82
CA PHE A 79 -5.34 0.54 5.15
C PHE A 79 -6.25 -0.25 6.09
N PHE A 80 -7.54 0.10 6.19
CA PHE A 80 -8.48 -0.60 7.07
C PHE A 80 -8.72 -2.06 6.65
N ALA A 81 -8.80 -2.34 5.35
CA ALA A 81 -8.97 -3.70 4.85
C ALA A 81 -7.83 -4.64 5.31
N GLY A 82 -6.60 -4.14 5.42
CA GLY A 82 -5.45 -4.90 5.94
C GLY A 82 -5.25 -4.78 7.45
N PHE A 83 -5.78 -3.75 8.09
CA PHE A 83 -5.45 -3.43 9.48
C PHE A 83 -6.00 -4.45 10.48
N ASP A 84 -7.28 -4.81 10.38
CA ASP A 84 -7.93 -5.65 11.40
C ASP A 84 -7.30 -7.05 11.47
N SER A 85 -7.00 -7.64 10.31
CA SER A 85 -6.39 -8.97 10.24
C SER A 85 -4.94 -8.97 10.74
N VAL A 86 -4.14 -8.01 10.28
CA VAL A 86 -2.71 -7.91 10.63
C VAL A 86 -2.53 -7.53 12.10
N SER A 87 -3.33 -6.60 12.62
CA SER A 87 -3.26 -6.21 14.04
C SER A 87 -3.62 -7.38 14.97
N THR A 88 -4.67 -8.13 14.64
CA THR A 88 -5.05 -9.33 15.38
C THR A 88 -3.94 -10.38 15.36
N LEU A 89 -3.35 -10.64 14.19
CA LEU A 89 -2.23 -11.58 14.05
C LEU A 89 -1.02 -11.13 14.89
N MET A 90 -0.67 -9.84 14.86
CA MET A 90 0.44 -9.30 15.66
C MET A 90 0.19 -9.46 17.16
N CYS A 91 -1.05 -9.25 17.63
CA CYS A 91 -1.42 -9.48 19.02
C CYS A 91 -1.22 -10.94 19.44
N PHE A 92 -1.69 -11.89 18.62
CA PHE A 92 -1.49 -13.31 18.89
C PHE A 92 -0.01 -13.71 18.83
N MET A 93 0.72 -13.23 17.82
CA MET A 93 2.16 -13.47 17.71
C MET A 93 2.91 -12.96 18.96
N ALA A 94 2.63 -11.73 19.39
CA ALA A 94 3.25 -11.15 20.58
C ALA A 94 2.88 -11.94 21.86
N HIS A 95 1.65 -12.42 21.95
CA HIS A 95 1.20 -13.26 23.06
C HIS A 95 1.94 -14.60 23.12
N GLU A 96 2.02 -15.31 21.99
CA GLU A 96 2.72 -16.59 21.89
C GLU A 96 4.23 -16.42 22.18
N LEU A 97 4.85 -15.34 21.69
CA LEU A 97 6.26 -15.05 21.99
C LEU A 97 6.47 -14.74 23.48
N ALA A 98 5.55 -14.03 24.12
CA ALA A 98 5.68 -13.68 25.54
C ALA A 98 5.55 -14.88 26.48
N ILE A 99 4.81 -15.93 26.09
CA ILE A 99 4.61 -17.15 26.90
C ILE A 99 5.71 -18.18 26.62
N ASN A 100 6.27 -18.20 25.41
CA ASN A 100 7.28 -19.16 24.98
C ASN A 100 8.66 -18.48 24.83
N ALA A 101 9.37 -18.33 25.95
CA ALA A 101 10.66 -17.63 26.01
C ALA A 101 11.75 -18.26 25.13
N ASP A 102 11.73 -19.59 24.96
CA ASP A 102 12.64 -20.32 24.08
C ASP A 102 12.42 -19.99 22.60
N ILE A 103 11.15 -19.85 22.18
CA ILE A 103 10.79 -19.43 20.83
C ILE A 103 11.18 -17.97 20.61
N GLN A 104 10.96 -17.11 21.60
CA GLN A 104 11.33 -15.69 21.52
C GLN A 104 12.85 -15.50 21.38
N GLU A 105 13.65 -16.21 22.18
CA GLU A 105 15.11 -16.17 22.10
C GLU A 105 15.60 -16.68 20.74
N ARG A 106 15.00 -17.78 20.25
CA ARG A 106 15.35 -18.31 18.93
C ARG A 106 15.02 -17.33 17.79
N LEU A 107 13.84 -16.71 17.81
CA LEU A 107 13.46 -15.70 16.82
C LEU A 107 14.41 -14.49 16.86
N GLN A 108 14.80 -14.04 18.06
CA GLN A 108 15.75 -12.95 18.20
C GLN A 108 17.11 -13.32 17.59
N HIS A 109 17.61 -14.53 17.84
CA HIS A 109 18.84 -15.01 17.21
C HIS A 109 18.74 -15.06 15.68
N GLU A 110 17.62 -15.55 15.13
CA GLU A 110 17.38 -15.58 13.69
C GLU A 110 17.40 -14.16 13.09
N VAL A 111 16.76 -13.18 13.75
CA VAL A 111 16.78 -11.76 13.32
C VAL A 111 18.19 -11.18 13.38
N ASP A 112 18.93 -11.41 14.47
CA ASP A 112 20.30 -10.92 14.64
C ASP A 112 21.24 -11.50 13.58
N ASP A 113 21.08 -12.78 13.25
CA ASP A 113 21.88 -13.46 12.23
C ASP A 113 21.56 -12.94 10.83
N THR A 114 20.29 -12.76 10.47
CA THR A 114 19.90 -12.13 9.20
C THR A 114 20.44 -10.69 9.11
N MET A 115 20.38 -9.93 10.21
CA MET A 115 20.91 -8.56 10.25
C MET A 115 22.42 -8.51 10.02
N ARG A 116 23.18 -9.46 10.58
CA ARG A 116 24.62 -9.61 10.34
C ARG A 116 24.91 -10.00 8.89
N GLN A 117 24.15 -10.96 8.34
CA GLN A 117 24.31 -11.43 6.96
C GLN A 117 24.03 -10.32 5.93
N CYS A 118 23.10 -9.42 6.25
CA CYS A 118 22.74 -8.30 5.38
C CYS A 118 23.64 -7.07 5.55
N GLU A 119 24.70 -7.12 6.36
CA GLU A 119 25.59 -5.99 6.67
C GLU A 119 24.81 -4.72 7.09
N GLY A 120 23.67 -4.91 7.78
CA GLY A 120 22.77 -3.82 8.20
C GLY A 120 21.81 -3.29 7.13
N ASN A 121 21.86 -3.78 5.90
CA ASN A 121 20.95 -3.42 4.82
C ASN A 121 19.93 -4.54 4.58
N ILE A 122 18.90 -4.59 5.41
CA ILE A 122 17.80 -5.55 5.27
C ILE A 122 17.14 -5.35 3.90
N THR A 123 17.16 -6.40 3.08
CA THR A 123 16.50 -6.42 1.77
C THR A 123 15.21 -7.23 1.84
N TYR A 124 14.33 -7.09 0.85
CA TYR A 124 13.09 -7.88 0.79
C TYR A 124 13.31 -9.40 0.71
N GLN A 125 14.49 -9.83 0.25
CA GLN A 125 14.83 -11.25 0.07
C GLN A 125 15.59 -11.86 1.26
N ALA A 126 15.90 -11.04 2.27
CA ALA A 126 16.63 -11.45 3.46
C ALA A 126 15.78 -12.27 4.43
#